data_AF-A0A969STJ7-F1
#
_entry.id   AF-A0A969STJ7-F1
#
_cell.length_a   1.000
_cell.length_b   1.000
_cell.length_c   1.000
_cell.angle_alpha   90.00
_cell.angle_beta   90.00
_cell.angle_gamma   90.00
#
_symmetry.space_group_name_H-M   'P 1'
#
loop_
_entity.id
_entity.type
_entity.pdbx_description
1 polymer ?
#
loop_
_entity_poly.entity_id
_entity_poly.type
_entity_poly.pdbx_seq_one_letter_code
_entity_poly.pdbx_strand_id
1 'polypeptide(L)'
;MQHQELIGSVLEKLDRHNQIIEKQDQVIRLLQSQIQNLLSASADYSHIKANYIPPGWNASVWNKLPPQDKRHFRFLHHRRGFRPDYRNEMPLQELTEQFKQKQKDELKTAVVEVSPEEKQRLEALRLEALKLLREGENND
;
A
#
# COMPACT_ATOMS: atom_id res chain seq x y z
N MET A 1 -8.48 -63.13 32.42
CA MET A 1 -7.41 -63.39 31.44
C MET A 1 -7.65 -62.59 30.15
N GLN A 2 -8.64 -62.92 29.31
CA GLN A 2 -8.87 -62.23 28.02
C GLN A 2 -9.05 -60.70 28.09
N HIS A 3 -9.76 -60.18 29.10
CA HIS A 3 -9.96 -58.73 29.24
C HIS A 3 -8.66 -57.97 29.57
N GLN A 4 -7.75 -58.58 30.34
CA GLN A 4 -6.46 -57.95 30.68
C GLN A 4 -5.52 -57.95 29.48
N GLU A 5 -5.53 -59.01 28.66
CA GLU A 5 -4.78 -59.07 27.40
C GLU A 5 -5.29 -58.04 26.38
N LEU A 6 -6.61 -57.85 26.30
CA LEU A 6 -7.20 -56.85 25.41
C LEU A 6 -6.77 -55.43 25.80
N ILE A 7 -6.83 -55.10 27.09
CA ILE A 7 -6.37 -53.80 27.62
C ILE A 7 -4.89 -53.60 27.34
N GLY A 8 -4.05 -54.62 27.59
CA GLY A 8 -2.63 -54.58 27.26
C GLY A 8 -2.37 -54.28 25.79
N SER A 9 -3.08 -54.95 24.87
CA SER A 9 -2.90 -54.72 23.42
C SER A 9 -3.37 -53.32 22.98
N VAL A 10 -4.39 -52.76 23.64
CA VAL A 10 -4.88 -51.41 23.34
C VAL A 10 -3.87 -50.36 23.80
N LEU A 11 -3.30 -50.52 25.01
CA LEU A 11 -2.26 -49.63 25.51
C LEU A 11 -1.02 -49.64 24.62
N GLU A 12 -0.58 -50.82 24.20
CA GLU A 12 0.58 -50.94 23.31
C GLU A 12 0.33 -50.29 21.93
N LYS A 13 -0.89 -50.37 21.40
CA LYS A 13 -1.27 -49.67 20.16
C LYS A 13 -1.29 -48.15 20.34
N LEU A 14 -1.76 -47.65 21.49
CA LEU A 14 -1.76 -46.23 21.80
C LEU A 14 -0.33 -45.67 21.91
N ASP A 15 0.57 -46.40 22.58
CA ASP A 15 1.98 -45.99 22.70
C ASP A 15 2.65 -45.92 21.33
N ARG A 16 2.41 -46.91 20.46
CA ARG A 16 2.90 -46.90 19.08
C ARG A 16 2.34 -45.71 18.28
N HIS A 17 1.06 -45.39 18.42
CA HIS A 17 0.46 -44.23 17.76
C HIS A 17 1.08 -42.91 18.25
N ASN A 18 1.30 -42.76 19.55
CA ASN A 18 1.93 -41.56 20.10
C ASN A 18 3.35 -41.35 19.55
N GLN A 19 4.15 -42.42 19.45
CA GLN A 19 5.48 -42.36 18.85
C GLN A 19 5.45 -41.97 17.36
N ILE A 20 4.43 -42.40 16.61
CA ILE A 20 4.25 -42.02 15.20
C ILE A 20 3.90 -40.53 15.10
N ILE A 21 3.02 -40.03 15.96
CA ILE A 21 2.62 -38.62 16.01
C ILE A 21 3.84 -37.73 16.31
N GLU A 22 4.68 -38.11 17.28
CA GLU A 22 5.90 -37.36 17.60
C GLU A 22 6.87 -37.29 16.41
N LYS A 23 7.06 -38.41 15.69
CA LYS A 23 7.88 -38.44 14.49
C LYS A 23 7.30 -37.57 13.37
N GLN A 24 5.98 -37.57 13.21
CA GLN A 24 5.30 -36.71 12.24
C GLN A 24 5.48 -35.23 12.60
N ASP A 25 5.37 -34.84 13.88
CA ASP A 25 5.59 -33.45 14.30
C ASP A 25 7.02 -32.98 14.02
N GLN A 26 8.01 -33.85 14.24
CA GLN A 26 9.41 -33.56 13.89
C GLN A 26 9.60 -33.34 12.38
N VAL A 27 8.98 -34.18 11.54
CA VAL A 27 9.02 -34.04 10.08
C VAL A 27 8.31 -32.76 9.64
N ILE A 28 7.16 -32.42 10.23
CA ILE A 28 6.44 -31.18 9.94
C ILE A 28 7.30 -29.96 10.29
N ARG A 29 7.95 -29.94 11.45
CA ARG A 29 8.87 -28.84 11.83
C ARG A 29 10.05 -28.72 10.88
N LEU A 30 10.63 -29.84 10.46
CA LEU A 30 11.71 -29.86 9.48
C LEU A 30 11.24 -29.29 8.13
N LEU A 31 10.09 -29.75 7.62
CA LEU A 31 9.49 -29.24 6.38
C LEU A 31 9.14 -27.75 6.49
N GLN A 32 8.58 -27.31 7.62
CA GLN A 32 8.30 -25.89 7.88
C GLN A 32 9.59 -25.06 7.85
N SER A 33 10.68 -25.53 8.46
CA SER A 33 11.98 -24.84 8.41
C SER A 33 12.55 -24.79 6.99
N GLN A 34 12.42 -25.87 6.21
CA GLN A 34 12.88 -25.92 4.82
C GLN A 34 12.06 -24.98 3.94
N ILE A 35 10.73 -24.94 4.12
CA ILE A 35 9.85 -23.98 3.45
C ILE A 35 10.24 -22.55 3.81
N GLN A 36 10.47 -22.26 5.09
CA GLN A 36 10.88 -20.93 5.54
C GLN A 36 12.23 -20.51 4.93
N ASN A 37 13.18 -21.42 4.85
CA ASN A 37 14.48 -21.18 4.22
C ASN A 37 14.35 -20.96 2.71
N LEU A 38 13.49 -21.73 2.02
CA LEU A 38 13.21 -21.54 0.60
C LEU A 38 12.47 -20.22 0.33
N LEU A 39 11.52 -19.83 1.17
CA LEU A 39 10.85 -18.54 1.09
C LEU A 39 11.86 -17.40 1.30
N SER A 40 12.77 -17.54 2.27
CA SER A 40 13.83 -16.57 2.56
C SER A 40 14.91 -16.50 1.46
N ALA A 41 15.21 -17.62 0.79
CA ALA A 41 16.14 -17.68 -0.34
C ALA A 41 15.51 -17.23 -1.67
N SER A 42 14.19 -17.45 -1.85
CA SER A 42 13.40 -16.88 -2.96
C SER A 42 13.12 -15.38 -2.78
N ALA A 43 13.37 -14.88 -1.57
CA ALA A 43 13.40 -13.48 -1.20
C ALA A 43 14.69 -12.79 -1.68
N ASP A 44 15.05 -13.07 -2.92
CA ASP A 44 15.65 -12.05 -3.77
C ASP A 44 14.58 -10.96 -3.99
N TYR A 45 14.30 -10.21 -2.93
CA TYR A 45 13.32 -9.12 -2.87
C TYR A 45 13.63 -8.00 -3.89
N SER A 46 14.74 -8.09 -4.60
CA SER A 46 15.06 -7.34 -5.81
C SER A 46 14.03 -7.58 -6.93
N HIS A 47 13.72 -8.85 -7.23
CA HIS A 47 12.82 -9.21 -8.34
C HIS A 47 11.33 -9.05 -7.97
N ILE A 48 10.97 -9.29 -6.70
CA ILE A 48 9.59 -9.09 -6.21
C ILE A 48 9.26 -7.59 -6.13
N LYS A 49 10.21 -6.73 -5.74
CA LYS A 49 10.00 -5.26 -5.79
C LYS A 49 9.84 -4.73 -7.21
N ALA A 50 10.45 -5.37 -8.21
CA ALA A 50 10.32 -4.94 -9.61
C ALA A 50 8.87 -5.10 -10.12
N ASN A 51 8.19 -6.17 -9.71
CA ASN A 51 6.83 -6.51 -10.17
C ASN A 51 5.72 -6.24 -9.15
N TYR A 52 6.05 -5.74 -7.96
CA TYR A 52 5.04 -5.38 -6.97
C TYR A 52 4.13 -4.26 -7.52
N ILE A 53 2.84 -4.58 -7.66
CA ILE A 53 1.76 -3.65 -7.98
C ILE A 53 1.00 -3.41 -6.67
N PRO A 54 0.92 -2.17 -6.17
CA PRO A 54 0.14 -1.91 -4.97
C PRO A 54 -1.33 -2.32 -5.17
N PRO A 55 -1.99 -2.88 -4.15
CA PRO A 55 -3.40 -3.27 -4.24
C PRO A 55 -4.28 -2.07 -4.60
N GLY A 56 -5.29 -2.29 -5.45
CA GLY A 56 -6.17 -1.23 -5.96
C GLY A 56 -5.71 -0.60 -7.29
N TRP A 57 -4.55 -0.97 -7.84
CA TRP A 57 -4.14 -0.52 -9.19
C TRP A 57 -4.64 -1.44 -10.30
N ASN A 58 -5.07 -0.86 -11.44
CA ASN A 58 -5.29 -1.65 -12.66
C ASN A 58 -3.95 -2.19 -13.16
N ALA A 59 -3.84 -3.50 -13.42
CA ALA A 59 -2.61 -4.08 -13.95
C ALA A 59 -2.24 -3.52 -15.34
N SER A 60 -3.21 -3.26 -16.21
CA SER A 60 -2.97 -2.70 -17.56
C SER A 60 -2.46 -1.26 -17.49
N VAL A 61 -3.04 -0.43 -16.62
CA VAL A 61 -2.57 0.94 -16.40
C VAL A 61 -1.20 0.94 -15.72
N TRP A 62 -1.04 0.13 -14.68
CA TRP A 62 0.21 0.01 -13.95
C TRP A 62 1.37 -0.38 -14.87
N ASN A 63 1.17 -1.34 -15.76
CA ASN A 63 2.22 -1.79 -16.66
C ASN A 63 2.67 -0.70 -17.64
N LYS A 64 1.75 0.19 -18.06
CA LYS A 64 2.04 1.34 -18.93
C LYS A 64 2.78 2.48 -18.23
N LEU A 65 2.80 2.53 -16.89
CA LEU A 65 3.47 3.61 -16.16
C LEU A 65 5.00 3.57 -16.32
N PRO A 66 5.65 4.74 -16.40
CA PRO A 66 7.09 4.86 -16.30
C PRO A 66 7.65 4.24 -15.00
N PRO A 67 8.91 3.76 -15.00
CA PRO A 67 9.54 3.21 -13.81
C PRO A 67 9.61 4.19 -12.62
N GLN A 68 9.74 5.49 -12.89
CA GLN A 68 9.79 6.54 -11.86
C GLN A 68 8.45 6.63 -11.12
N ASP A 69 7.35 6.69 -11.87
CA ASP A 69 5.99 6.73 -11.32
C ASP A 69 5.65 5.46 -10.54
N LYS A 70 6.03 4.29 -11.07
CA LYS A 70 5.89 3.00 -10.35
C LYS A 70 6.60 3.04 -8.99
N ARG A 71 7.82 3.58 -8.93
CA ARG A 71 8.55 3.75 -7.65
C ARG A 71 7.84 4.74 -6.72
N HIS A 72 7.37 5.86 -7.25
CA HIS A 72 6.67 6.89 -6.49
C HIS A 72 5.36 6.36 -5.87
N PHE A 73 4.51 5.70 -6.66
CA PHE A 73 3.25 5.15 -6.17
C PHE A 73 3.46 3.99 -5.19
N ARG A 74 4.50 3.18 -5.37
CA ARG A 74 4.91 2.20 -4.34
C ARG A 74 5.27 2.88 -3.04
N PHE A 75 6.05 3.96 -3.08
CA PHE A 75 6.39 4.73 -1.89
C PHE A 75 5.14 5.28 -1.20
N LEU A 76 4.23 5.89 -1.96
CA LEU A 76 2.98 6.42 -1.43
C LEU A 76 2.10 5.33 -0.80
N HIS A 77 1.99 4.16 -1.42
CA HIS A 77 1.27 3.03 -0.84
C HIS A 77 1.88 2.58 0.49
N HIS A 78 3.21 2.38 0.55
CA HIS A 78 3.87 1.87 1.76
C HIS A 78 3.90 2.90 2.90
N ARG A 79 4.10 4.18 2.59
CA ARG A 79 4.28 5.23 3.61
C ARG A 79 3.00 5.95 3.99
N ARG A 80 2.07 6.10 3.04
CA ARG A 80 0.85 6.90 3.22
C ARG A 80 -0.44 6.09 3.04
N GLY A 81 -0.33 4.78 2.83
CA GLY A 81 -1.50 3.92 2.59
C GLY A 81 -2.24 4.26 1.30
N PHE A 82 -1.62 5.01 0.38
CA PHE A 82 -2.28 5.47 -0.83
C PHE A 82 -2.72 4.29 -1.70
N ARG A 83 -3.99 4.27 -2.06
CA ARG A 83 -4.58 3.31 -2.99
C ARG A 83 -5.45 4.06 -3.99
N PRO A 84 -5.41 3.72 -5.29
CA PRO A 84 -6.38 4.24 -6.24
C PRO A 84 -7.73 3.66 -5.85
N ASP A 85 -8.59 4.50 -5.31
CA ASP A 85 -9.96 4.13 -5.02
C ASP A 85 -10.74 4.05 -6.33
N TYR A 86 -11.26 2.86 -6.67
CA TYR A 86 -12.25 2.71 -7.75
C TYR A 86 -13.66 3.13 -7.33
N ARG A 87 -13.83 3.52 -6.07
CA ARG A 87 -15.05 4.13 -5.57
C ARG A 87 -14.71 5.57 -5.27
N ASN A 88 -15.37 6.52 -5.92
CA ASN A 88 -15.36 7.95 -5.55
C ASN A 88 -15.97 8.20 -4.15
N GLU A 89 -15.75 7.29 -3.22
CA GLU A 89 -16.20 7.31 -1.85
C GLU A 89 -14.94 7.03 -1.04
N MET A 90 -14.03 8.01 -1.00
CA MET A 90 -13.36 8.18 0.28
C MET A 90 -14.51 8.36 1.27
N PRO A 91 -14.67 7.50 2.30
CA PRO A 91 -15.44 7.95 3.42
C PRO A 91 -14.66 9.17 3.89
N LEU A 92 -15.26 10.36 3.75
CA LEU A 92 -14.88 11.48 4.60
C LEU A 92 -14.91 10.88 5.99
N GLN A 93 -13.72 10.54 6.52
CA GLN A 93 -13.60 10.09 7.90
C GLN A 93 -14.42 11.11 8.69
N GLU A 94 -15.36 10.68 9.53
CA GLU A 94 -16.11 11.62 10.34
C GLU A 94 -15.09 12.38 11.19
N LEU A 95 -14.65 13.51 10.65
CA LEU A 95 -13.64 14.34 11.24
C LEU A 95 -14.29 14.86 12.50
N THR A 96 -13.75 14.46 13.65
CA THR A 96 -14.15 15.05 14.92
C THR A 96 -14.02 16.58 14.80
N GLU A 97 -14.93 17.34 15.41
CA GLU A 97 -14.96 18.81 15.27
C GLU A 97 -13.60 19.45 15.61
N GLN A 98 -12.82 18.82 16.50
CA GLN A 98 -11.45 19.23 16.82
C GLN A 98 -10.47 19.11 15.63
N PHE A 99 -10.61 18.07 14.79
CA PHE A 99 -9.75 17.88 13.62
C PHE A 99 -10.14 18.85 12.50
N LYS A 100 -11.44 19.13 12.33
CA LYS A 100 -11.90 20.18 11.40
C LYS A 100 -11.35 21.55 11.77
N GLN A 101 -11.32 21.87 13.07
CA GLN A 101 -10.79 23.13 13.55
C GLN A 101 -9.28 23.24 13.31
N LYS A 102 -8.51 22.18 13.59
CA LYS A 102 -7.07 22.13 13.28
C LYS A 102 -6.79 22.31 11.79
N GLN A 103 -7.53 21.64 10.91
CA GLN A 103 -7.37 21.82 9.47
C GLN A 103 -7.71 23.24 9.01
N LYS A 104 -8.75 23.87 9.60
CA LYS A 104 -9.08 25.27 9.30
C LYS A 104 -7.97 26.22 9.72
N ASP A 105 -7.33 25.98 10.86
CA ASP A 105 -6.25 26.82 11.37
C ASP A 105 -4.94 26.59 10.60
N GLU A 106 -4.66 25.35 10.19
CA GLU A 106 -3.57 24.99 9.28
C GLU A 106 -3.77 25.60 7.88
N LEU A 107 -5.00 25.62 7.35
CA LEU A 107 -5.30 26.29 6.09
C LEU A 107 -5.20 27.80 6.19
N LYS A 108 -5.62 28.42 7.29
CA LYS A 108 -5.46 29.87 7.51
C LYS A 108 -3.99 30.28 7.57
N THR A 109 -3.13 29.41 8.09
CA THR A 109 -1.68 29.64 8.14
C THR A 109 -0.99 29.30 6.81
N ALA A 110 -1.54 28.36 6.03
CA ALA A 110 -1.02 27.99 4.72
C ALA A 110 -1.52 28.87 3.57
N VAL A 111 -2.64 29.59 3.74
CA VAL A 111 -3.05 30.69 2.85
C VAL A 111 -2.07 31.83 3.12
N VAL A 112 -0.93 31.76 2.44
CA VAL A 112 0.00 32.88 2.30
C VAL A 112 -0.82 34.01 1.69
N GLU A 113 -1.05 35.06 2.48
CA GLU A 113 -1.65 36.29 1.99
C GLU A 113 -0.79 36.80 0.83
N VAL A 114 -1.29 36.67 -0.40
CA VAL A 114 -0.61 37.19 -1.59
C VAL A 114 -0.41 38.68 -1.36
N SER A 115 0.86 39.09 -1.31
CA SER A 115 1.24 40.48 -1.06
C SER A 115 0.55 41.40 -2.08
N PRO A 116 0.12 42.61 -1.69
CA PRO A 116 -0.49 43.57 -2.62
C PRO A 116 0.40 43.84 -3.85
N GLU A 117 1.72 43.74 -3.69
CA GLU A 117 2.68 43.88 -4.80
C GLU A 117 2.60 42.73 -5.81
N GLU A 118 2.41 41.49 -5.35
CA GLU A 118 2.26 40.32 -6.22
C GLU A 118 0.94 40.36 -6.99
N LYS A 119 -0.13 40.87 -6.37
CA LYS A 119 -1.41 41.10 -7.05
C LYS A 119 -1.27 42.13 -8.16
N GLN A 120 -0.59 43.24 -7.91
CA GLN A 120 -0.36 44.27 -8.93
C GLN A 120 0.49 43.76 -10.09
N ARG A 121 1.52 42.94 -9.82
CA ARG A 121 2.33 42.31 -10.87
C ARG A 121 1.50 41.34 -11.72
N LEU A 122 0.64 40.55 -11.10
CA LEU A 122 -0.25 39.62 -11.81
C LEU A 122 -1.28 40.35 -12.67
N GLU A 123 -1.84 41.46 -12.20
CA GLU A 123 -2.77 42.29 -12.99
C GLU A 123 -2.08 42.96 -14.18
N ALA A 124 -0.85 43.47 -13.99
CA ALA A 124 -0.07 44.05 -15.07
C ALA A 124 0.24 43.03 -16.18
N LEU A 125 0.70 41.83 -15.79
CA LEU A 125 0.97 40.74 -16.74
C LEU A 125 -0.29 40.26 -17.46
N ARG A 126 -1.43 40.22 -16.76
CA ARG A 126 -2.72 39.88 -17.36
C ARG A 126 -3.12 40.90 -18.43
N LEU A 127 -2.95 42.19 -18.17
CA LEU A 127 -3.27 43.24 -19.13
C LEU A 127 -2.35 43.22 -20.35
N GLU A 128 -1.07 42.93 -20.16
CA GLU A 128 -0.11 42.77 -21.26
C GLU A 128 -0.44 41.56 -22.13
N ALA A 129 -0.74 40.40 -21.53
CA ALA A 129 -1.16 39.21 -22.25
C ALA A 129 -2.45 39.43 -23.07
N LEU A 130 -3.42 40.17 -22.51
CA LEU A 130 -4.66 40.52 -23.23
C LEU A 130 -4.44 41.46 -24.41
N LYS A 131 -3.45 42.36 -24.32
CA LYS A 131 -3.08 43.22 -25.45
C LYS A 131 -2.45 42.41 -26.57
N LEU A 132 -1.50 41.53 -26.25
CA LEU A 132 -0.87 40.65 -27.23
C LEU A 132 -1.90 39.73 -27.91
N LEU A 133 -2.88 39.22 -27.18
CA LEU A 133 -3.96 38.40 -27.74
C LEU A 133 -4.83 39.21 -28.71
N ARG A 134 -5.20 40.44 -28.34
CA ARG A 134 -5.98 41.33 -29.20
C ARG A 134 -5.18 41.77 -30.45
N GLU A 135 -3.88 41.98 -30.33
CA GLU A 135 -3.01 42.30 -31.47
C GLU A 135 -2.81 41.09 -32.40
N GLY A 136 -2.83 39.88 -31.85
CA GLY A 136 -2.87 38.64 -32.62
C GLY A 136 -4.17 38.47 -33.41
N GLU A 137 -5.32 38.81 -32.82
CA GLU A 137 -6.64 38.72 -33.48
C GLU A 137 -6.88 39.76 -34.59
N ASN A 138 -6.10 40.85 -34.65
CA ASN A 138 -6.21 41.88 -35.69
C ASN A 138 -5.21 41.70 -36.86
N ASN A 139 -4.35 40.68 -36.81
CA ASN A 139 -3.34 40.39 -37.83
C ASN A 139 -3.62 39.10 -38.63
N ASP A 140 -4.81 38.52 -38.48
CA ASP A 140 -5.44 37.50 -39.33
C ASP A 140 -6.64 38.10 -40.09
#